data_AF-A0A382LUK4-F1
#
_entry.id   AF-A0A382LUK4-F1
#
_cell.length_a   1.000
_cell.length_b   1.000
_cell.length_c   1.000
_cell.angle_alpha   90.00
_cell.angle_beta   90.00
_cell.angle_gamma   90.00
#
_symmetry.space_group_name_H-M   'P 1'
#
loop_
_entity.id
_entity.type
_entity.pdbx_description
1 polymer ?
#
loop_
_entity_poly.entity_id
_entity_poly.type
_entity_poly.pdbx_seq_one_letter_code
_entity_poly.pdbx_strand_id
1 'polypeptide(L)'
;MILDGWSASEGIASGPVFHLEWGLPIVPHVTIPEDSIEREVERFHEARSWATGRLQALKARTAERLGPVEARIFDPQIMILEDSEVVEGTVRYAT
;
A
#
# COMPACT_ATOMS: atom_id res chain seq x y z
N MET A 1 23.09 22.43 -15.34
CA MET A 1 21.72 22.54 -14.80
C MET A 1 21.86 23.00 -13.36
N ILE A 2 21.17 24.08 -12.98
CA ILE A 2 21.07 24.52 -11.57
C ILE A 2 19.76 23.92 -11.06
N LEU A 3 19.81 23.24 -9.92
CA LEU A 3 18.62 22.76 -9.21
C LEU A 3 18.32 23.77 -8.11
N ASP A 4 17.15 24.42 -8.18
CA ASP A 4 16.70 25.43 -7.22
C ASP A 4 15.38 24.99 -6.59
N GLY A 5 15.27 25.06 -5.27
CA GLY A 5 14.19 24.49 -4.50
C GLY A 5 14.16 25.02 -3.07
N TRP A 6 13.20 24.53 -2.27
CA TRP A 6 13.01 25.00 -0.90
C TRP A 6 13.83 24.15 0.07
N SER A 7 14.60 24.81 0.95
CA SER A 7 15.42 24.10 1.94
C SER A 7 14.55 23.45 3.01
N ALA A 8 14.67 22.13 3.18
CA ALA A 8 14.01 21.40 4.27
C ALA A 8 14.85 21.36 5.56
N SER A 9 16.17 21.44 5.43
CA SER A 9 17.14 21.40 6.53
C SER A 9 18.49 21.97 6.07
N GLU A 10 19.21 22.63 6.96
CA GLU A 10 20.55 23.18 6.67
C GLU A 10 21.62 22.09 6.75
N GLY A 11 22.56 22.08 5.79
CA GLY A 11 23.72 21.18 5.79
C GLY A 11 24.31 20.91 4.42
N ILE A 12 25.44 20.18 4.39
CA ILE A 12 26.11 19.68 3.17
C ILE A 12 26.26 18.17 3.29
N ALA A 13 25.80 17.43 2.28
CA ALA A 13 25.93 15.97 2.21
C ALA A 13 26.58 15.56 0.88
N SER A 14 27.38 14.48 0.90
CA SER A 14 28.03 13.92 -0.28
C SER A 14 27.96 12.39 -0.24
N GLY A 15 27.48 11.77 -1.32
CA GLY A 15 27.29 10.33 -1.42
C GLY A 15 26.56 9.91 -2.69
N PRO A 16 26.40 8.60 -2.93
CA PRO A 16 25.63 8.11 -4.06
C PRO A 16 24.15 8.50 -3.94
N VAL A 17 23.53 8.76 -5.09
CA VAL A 17 22.08 9.01 -5.18
C VAL A 17 21.38 7.71 -5.56
N PHE A 18 20.35 7.35 -4.79
CA PHE A 18 19.42 6.30 -5.17
C PHE A 18 18.21 6.94 -5.86
N HIS A 19 18.12 6.82 -7.19
CA HIS A 19 16.98 7.29 -7.96
C HIS A 19 15.87 6.26 -7.89
N LEU A 20 14.76 6.62 -7.22
CA LEU A 20 13.63 5.73 -7.03
C LEU A 20 12.54 6.06 -8.06
N GLU A 21 12.44 5.22 -9.08
CA GLU A 21 11.37 5.28 -10.07
C GLU A 21 10.18 4.43 -9.60
N TRP A 22 9.09 5.09 -9.21
CA TRP A 22 7.83 4.43 -8.90
C TRP A 22 6.98 4.33 -10.17
N GLY A 23 6.62 3.12 -10.58
CA GLY A 23 5.57 2.88 -11.55
C GLY A 23 4.28 2.50 -10.85
N LEU A 24 3.18 3.18 -11.15
CA LEU A 24 1.86 2.65 -10.82
C LEU A 24 1.61 1.42 -11.70
N PRO A 25 1.09 0.31 -11.14
CA PRO A 25 0.69 -0.82 -11.97
C PRO A 25 -0.45 -0.39 -12.90
N ILE A 26 -0.42 -0.88 -14.14
CA ILE A 26 -1.57 -0.78 -15.03
C ILE A 26 -2.63 -1.75 -14.53
N VAL A 27 -3.82 -1.25 -14.21
CA VAL A 27 -4.96 -2.06 -13.76
C VAL A 27 -6.02 -2.06 -14.87
N PRO A 28 -5.98 -3.01 -15.81
CA PRO A 28 -6.93 -3.04 -16.91
C PRO A 28 -8.31 -3.49 -16.42
N HIS A 29 -9.35 -2.85 -16.95
CA HIS A 29 -10.73 -3.29 -16.79
C HIS A 29 -11.01 -4.39 -17.81
N VAL A 30 -11.17 -5.63 -17.35
CA VAL A 30 -11.40 -6.78 -18.22
C VAL A 30 -12.61 -7.58 -17.72
N THR A 31 -13.38 -8.10 -18.66
CA THR A 31 -14.43 -9.07 -18.36
C THR A 31 -13.79 -10.45 -18.21
N ILE A 32 -14.15 -11.14 -17.13
CA ILE A 32 -13.72 -12.52 -16.87
C ILE A 32 -14.88 -13.49 -17.17
N PRO A 33 -14.61 -14.76 -17.50
CA PRO A 33 -15.65 -15.78 -17.59
C PRO A 33 -16.25 -16.09 -16.21
N GLU A 34 -17.50 -16.55 -16.18
CA GLU A 34 -18.22 -16.86 -14.92
C GLU A 34 -17.50 -17.90 -14.07
N ASP A 35 -16.87 -18.91 -14.69
CA ASP A 35 -16.11 -19.97 -14.01
C ASP A 35 -14.82 -19.51 -13.33
N SER A 36 -14.45 -18.24 -13.54
CA SER A 36 -13.24 -17.62 -12.99
C SER A 36 -13.55 -16.68 -11.82
N ILE A 37 -14.83 -16.43 -11.52
CA ILE A 37 -15.26 -15.51 -10.46
C ILE A 37 -14.76 -15.98 -9.10
N GLU A 38 -14.99 -17.25 -8.73
CA GLU A 38 -14.59 -17.76 -7.41
C GLU A 38 -13.07 -17.67 -7.21
N ARG A 39 -12.29 -17.95 -8.26
CA ARG A 39 -10.83 -17.82 -8.24
C ARG A 39 -10.39 -16.38 -8.03
N GLU A 40 -11.07 -15.42 -8.66
CA GLU A 40 -10.73 -14.00 -8.54
C GLU A 40 -11.06 -13.47 -7.14
N VAL A 41 -12.18 -13.90 -6.57
CA VAL A 41 -12.57 -13.59 -5.19
C VAL A 41 -11.55 -14.17 -4.20
N GLU A 42 -11.11 -15.41 -4.38
CA GLU A 42 -10.06 -16.01 -3.56
C GLU A 42 -8.75 -15.22 -3.65
N ARG A 43 -8.32 -14.87 -4.87
CA ARG A 43 -7.12 -14.05 -5.12
C ARG A 43 -7.20 -12.68 -4.43
N PHE A 44 -8.38 -12.06 -4.42
CA PHE A 44 -8.62 -10.81 -3.70
C PHE A 44 -8.43 -10.98 -2.18
N HIS A 45 -8.96 -12.05 -1.59
CA HIS A 45 -8.79 -12.32 -0.16
C HIS A 45 -7.34 -12.62 0.21
N GLU A 46 -6.61 -13.38 -0.62
CA GLU A 46 -5.18 -13.62 -0.44
C GLU A 46 -4.38 -12.30 -0.49
N ALA A 47 -4.66 -11.45 -1.48
CA ALA A 47 -4.00 -10.15 -1.63
C ALA A 47 -4.26 -9.24 -0.42
N ARG A 48 -5.49 -9.25 0.12
CA ARG A 48 -5.83 -8.53 1.35
C ARG A 48 -5.06 -9.05 2.56
N SER A 49 -5.03 -10.37 2.76
CA SER A 49 -4.28 -10.98 3.85
C SER A 49 -2.79 -10.60 3.79
N TRP A 50 -2.19 -10.69 2.59
CA TRP A 50 -0.81 -10.28 2.35
C TRP A 50 -0.58 -8.80 2.65
N ALA A 51 -1.48 -7.92 2.19
CA ALA A 51 -1.38 -6.48 2.41
C ALA A 51 -1.49 -6.12 3.90
N THR A 52 -2.43 -6.74 4.62
CA THR A 52 -2.57 -6.57 6.08
C THR A 52 -1.29 -6.96 6.80
N GLY A 53 -0.73 -8.14 6.52
CA GLY A 53 0.53 -8.58 7.13
C GLY A 53 1.70 -7.64 6.83
N ARG A 54 1.77 -7.12 5.59
CA ARG A 54 2.78 -6.13 5.20
C ARG A 54 2.64 -4.81 5.97
N LEU A 55 1.42 -4.29 6.12
CA LEU A 55 1.17 -3.06 6.88
C LEU A 55 1.48 -3.22 8.36
N GLN A 56 1.15 -4.37 8.96
CA GLN A 56 1.53 -4.68 10.34
C GLN A 56 3.06 -4.70 10.52
N ALA A 57 3.80 -5.30 9.59
CA ALA A 57 5.26 -5.29 9.62
C ALA A 57 5.84 -3.87 9.45
N LEU A 58 5.27 -3.05 8.57
CA LEU A 58 5.66 -1.63 8.43
C LEU A 58 5.38 -0.82 9.70
N LYS A 59 4.23 -1.06 10.34
CA LYS A 59 3.86 -0.45 11.61
C LYS A 59 4.88 -0.79 12.69
N ALA A 60 5.25 -2.06 12.84
CA ALA A 60 6.24 -2.51 13.84
C ALA A 60 7.60 -1.83 13.64
N ARG A 61 8.15 -1.87 12.42
CA ARG A 61 9.43 -1.20 12.10
C ARG A 61 9.38 0.32 12.29
N THR A 62 8.23 0.93 12.03
CA THR A 62 8.05 2.38 12.24
C THR A 62 8.01 2.70 13.73
N ALA A 63 7.36 1.87 14.55
CA ALA A 63 7.32 2.03 15.99
C ALA A 63 8.73 1.94 16.62
N GLU A 64 9.55 1.00 16.14
CA GLU A 64 10.94 0.85 16.56
C GLU A 64 11.80 2.06 16.21
N ARG A 65 11.60 2.64 15.01
CA ARG A 65 12.47 3.70 14.48
C ARG A 65 12.04 5.11 14.89
N LEU A 66 10.75 5.38 14.90
CA LEU A 66 10.18 6.73 15.04
C LEU A 66 9.30 6.88 16.27
N GLY A 67 8.87 5.78 16.90
CA GLY A 67 8.02 5.80 18.09
C GLY A 67 6.60 5.28 17.82
N PRO A 68 5.89 4.86 18.90
CA PRO A 68 4.58 4.23 18.78
C PRO A 68 3.48 5.18 18.33
N VAL A 69 3.63 6.50 18.50
CA VAL A 69 2.64 7.50 18.08
C VAL A 69 2.65 7.63 16.56
N GLU A 70 3.84 7.76 15.98
CA GLU A 70 4.09 7.85 14.55
C GLU A 70 3.63 6.59 13.82
N ALA A 71 3.77 5.42 14.46
CA ALA A 71 3.30 4.16 13.91
C ALA A 71 1.77 4.01 13.86
N ARG A 72 0.99 4.79 14.63
CA ARG A 72 -0.49 4.67 14.63
C ARG A 72 -1.14 5.06 13.31
N ILE A 73 -0.41 5.74 12.42
CA ILE A 73 -0.93 6.09 11.08
C ILE A 73 -1.34 4.85 10.26
N PHE A 74 -0.80 3.67 10.57
CA PHE A 74 -1.12 2.42 9.88
C PHE A 74 -2.43 1.78 10.37
N ASP A 75 -2.94 2.16 11.55
CA ASP A 75 -4.15 1.54 12.12
C ASP A 75 -5.39 1.76 11.27
N PRO A 76 -5.72 3.00 10.84
CA PRO A 76 -6.85 3.21 9.93
C PRO A 76 -6.68 2.49 8.60
N GLN A 77 -5.45 2.36 8.09
CA GLN A 77 -5.17 1.69 6.82
C GLN A 77 -5.45 0.18 6.92
N ILE A 78 -5.07 -0.44 8.05
CA ILE A 78 -5.37 -1.84 8.34
C ILE A 78 -6.89 -2.03 8.53
N MET A 79 -7.56 -1.13 9.25
CA MET A 79 -9.02 -1.18 9.44
C MET A 79 -9.78 -1.13 8.11
N ILE A 80 -9.38 -0.27 7.17
CA ILE A 80 -10.00 -0.19 5.85
C ILE A 80 -9.86 -1.52 5.08
N LEU A 81 -8.75 -2.23 5.25
CA LEU A 81 -8.58 -3.54 4.63
C LEU A 81 -9.54 -4.58 5.20
N GLU A 82 -10.11 -4.38 6.39
CA GLU A 82 -11.04 -5.30 7.06
C GLU A 82 -12.51 -4.83 6.97
N ASP A 83 -12.75 -3.64 6.44
CA ASP A 83 -14.09 -3.03 6.33
C ASP A 83 -15.03 -3.87 5.45
N SER A 84 -16.14 -4.34 6.04
CA SER A 84 -17.08 -5.21 5.35
C SER A 84 -17.75 -4.55 4.14
N GLU A 85 -18.02 -3.23 4.18
CA GLU A 85 -18.65 -2.52 3.08
C GLU A 85 -17.72 -2.49 1.85
N VAL A 86 -16.44 -2.20 2.06
CA VAL A 86 -15.41 -2.20 1.01
C VAL A 86 -15.21 -3.61 0.45
N VAL A 87 -15.16 -4.60 1.32
CA VAL A 87 -14.87 -5.99 0.97
C VAL A 87 -16.02 -6.61 0.19
N GLU A 88 -17.22 -6.56 0.75
CA GLU A 88 -18.41 -7.10 0.10
C GLU A 88 -18.73 -6.33 -1.17
N GLY A 89 -18.48 -5.01 -1.20
CA GLY A 89 -18.61 -4.21 -2.42
C GLY A 89 -17.68 -4.68 -3.53
N THR A 90 -16.44 -5.04 -3.20
CA THR A 90 -15.47 -5.57 -4.16
C THR A 90 -15.85 -6.96 -4.66
N VAL A 91 -16.31 -7.84 -3.77
CA VAL A 91 -16.79 -9.18 -4.16
C VAL A 91 -18.02 -9.07 -5.06
N ARG A 92 -18.98 -8.20 -4.73
CA ARG A 92 -20.16 -7.93 -5.57
C ARG A 92 -19.82 -7.35 -6.94
N TYR A 93 -18.70 -6.64 -7.06
CA TYR A 93 -18.25 -6.11 -8.35
C TYR A 93 -17.68 -7.21 -9.26
N ALA A 94 -17.12 -8.28 -8.68
CA ALA A 94 -16.58 -9.41 -9.43
C ALA A 94 -17.66 -10.42 -9.87
N THR A 95 -18.82 -10.43 -9.21
CA THR A 95 -19.99 -11.28 -9.48
C THR A 95 -21.02 -10.58 -10.35
#